data_AF-A0A444UWL2-F1
#
_entry.id   AF-A0A444UWL2-F1
#
_cell.length_a   1.000
_cell.length_b   1.000
_cell.length_c   1.000
_cell.angle_alpha   90.00
_cell.angle_beta   90.00
_cell.angle_gamma   90.00
#
_symmetry.space_group_name_H-M   'P 1'
#
loop_
_entity.id
_entity.type
_entity.pdbx_description
1 polymer ?
#
loop_
_entity_poly.entity_id
_entity_poly.type
_entity_poly.pdbx_seq_one_letter_code
_entity_poly.pdbx_strand_id
1 'polypeptide(L)'
;MQTDPASCDYVIVSGAQRKEERWDMKDNEQILTTEHSEKEKLETDPMFKLEHGSQDRGKLQRALPSLSHIQEKQEAWRDDFQLNSALRRKFRDEKKVIKEESERDGALLSKACLSIPLVKETEDDKRLASLLTLHSADCESLKSVSPEPP
;
A
#
# COMPACT_ATOMS: atom_id res chain seq x y z
N MET A 1 -20.27 -3.60 -38.58
CA MET A 1 -19.27 -4.70 -38.57
C MET A 1 -19.57 -5.59 -39.76
N GLN A 2 -18.55 -6.16 -40.39
CA GLN A 2 -18.66 -7.04 -41.55
C GLN A 2 -17.84 -8.31 -41.30
N THR A 3 -18.38 -9.47 -41.67
CA THR A 3 -17.68 -10.77 -41.53
C THR A 3 -16.71 -10.97 -42.69
N ASP A 4 -15.47 -11.34 -42.40
CA ASP A 4 -14.49 -11.78 -43.40
C ASP A 4 -14.36 -13.32 -43.39
N PRO A 5 -14.81 -14.01 -44.44
CA PRO A 5 -14.78 -15.48 -44.49
C PRO A 5 -13.37 -16.05 -44.71
N ALA A 6 -12.37 -15.26 -45.13
CA ALA A 6 -11.02 -15.76 -45.36
C ALA A 6 -10.20 -15.89 -44.06
N SER A 7 -10.40 -14.96 -43.13
CA SER A 7 -9.69 -14.90 -41.84
C SER A 7 -10.50 -15.46 -40.67
N CYS A 8 -11.76 -15.83 -40.89
CA CYS A 8 -12.73 -16.23 -39.87
C CYS A 8 -12.95 -15.16 -38.78
N ASP A 9 -12.79 -13.89 -39.14
CA ASP A 9 -12.81 -12.74 -38.22
C ASP A 9 -13.85 -11.68 -38.64
N TYR A 10 -14.15 -10.73 -37.73
CA TYR A 10 -15.02 -9.59 -38.01
C TYR A 10 -14.21 -8.29 -38.15
N VAL A 11 -14.52 -7.53 -39.19
CA VAL A 11 -13.94 -6.21 -39.47
C VAL A 11 -14.87 -5.11 -38.96
N ILE A 12 -14.31 -4.17 -38.20
CA ILE A 12 -15.03 -3.00 -37.69
C ILE A 12 -14.98 -1.91 -38.76
N VAL A 13 -16.15 -1.52 -39.28
CA VAL A 13 -16.27 -0.61 -40.45
C VAL A 13 -16.34 0.86 -40.04
N SER A 14 -16.97 1.20 -38.92
CA SER A 14 -16.98 2.57 -38.39
C SER A 14 -17.36 2.59 -36.90
N GLY A 15 -16.89 3.62 -36.19
CA GLY A 15 -17.36 3.99 -34.84
C GLY A 15 -16.81 3.18 -33.66
N ALA A 16 -15.95 2.18 -33.88
CA ALA A 16 -15.32 1.42 -32.81
C ALA A 16 -13.89 1.01 -33.20
N GLN A 17 -13.06 0.71 -32.19
CA GLN A 17 -11.71 0.17 -32.36
C GLN A 17 -11.62 -1.20 -31.68
N ARG A 18 -10.90 -2.14 -32.30
CA ARG A 18 -10.63 -3.45 -31.71
C ARG A 18 -9.61 -3.24 -30.58
N LYS A 19 -9.95 -3.63 -29.35
CA LYS A 19 -8.98 -3.70 -28.25
C LYS A 19 -8.14 -4.96 -28.46
N GLU A 20 -6.90 -4.81 -28.89
CA GLU A 20 -5.95 -5.92 -28.94
C GLU A 20 -5.24 -6.04 -27.59
N GLU A 21 -5.68 -7.00 -26.79
CA GLU A 21 -4.99 -7.40 -25.57
C GLU A 21 -4.32 -8.75 -25.84
N ARG A 22 -3.09 -8.68 -26.37
CA ARG A 22 -2.26 -9.87 -26.54
C ARG A 22 -1.82 -10.31 -25.16
N TRP A 23 -2.31 -11.46 -24.73
CA TRP A 23 -1.83 -12.10 -23.51
C TRP A 23 -0.37 -12.48 -23.71
N ASP A 24 0.52 -11.80 -23.00
CA ASP A 24 1.90 -12.26 -22.85
C ASP A 24 1.94 -13.26 -21.68
N MET A 25 2.37 -14.48 -21.99
CA MET A 25 2.49 -15.55 -21.01
C MET A 25 3.59 -15.24 -19.98
N LYS A 26 4.56 -14.41 -20.37
CA LYS A 26 5.68 -14.00 -19.50
C LYS A 26 5.25 -13.04 -18.39
N ASP A 27 4.28 -12.18 -18.67
CA ASP A 27 3.80 -11.16 -17.73
C ASP A 27 2.86 -11.74 -16.65
N ASN A 28 2.30 -12.94 -16.89
CA ASN A 28 1.38 -13.61 -15.96
C ASN A 28 2.07 -14.56 -14.97
N GLU A 29 3.40 -14.60 -14.93
CA GLU A 29 4.19 -15.52 -14.09
C GLU A 29 3.82 -17.01 -14.28
N GLN A 30 3.21 -17.35 -15.42
CA GLN A 30 2.87 -18.73 -15.74
C GLN A 30 4.15 -19.49 -16.09
N ILE A 31 4.23 -20.77 -15.69
CA ILE A 31 5.35 -21.64 -16.06
C ILE A 31 5.31 -21.83 -17.58
N LEU A 32 6.16 -21.07 -18.29
CA LEU A 32 6.36 -21.23 -19.72
C LEU A 32 6.90 -22.64 -19.96
N THR A 33 6.21 -23.42 -20.79
CA THR A 33 6.83 -24.61 -21.35
C THR A 33 8.02 -24.13 -22.20
N THR A 34 9.19 -24.74 -22.00
CA THR A 34 10.40 -24.39 -22.76
C THR A 34 10.11 -24.33 -24.27
N GLU A 35 10.69 -23.34 -24.93
CA GLU A 35 10.51 -23.14 -26.37
C GLU A 35 10.92 -24.40 -27.12
N HIS A 36 10.28 -24.71 -28.25
CA HIS A 36 10.59 -25.92 -29.02
C HIS A 36 12.09 -26.00 -29.36
N SER A 37 12.70 -24.85 -29.68
CA SER A 37 14.12 -24.72 -29.97
C SER A 37 15.02 -24.99 -28.75
N GLU A 38 14.60 -24.63 -27.55
CA GLU A 38 15.33 -24.90 -26.30
C GLU A 38 15.21 -26.38 -25.90
N LYS A 39 14.05 -26.99 -26.11
CA LYS A 39 13.83 -28.43 -25.90
C LYS A 39 14.73 -29.27 -26.78
N GLU A 40 14.78 -28.95 -28.07
CA GLU A 40 15.68 -29.62 -29.02
C GLU A 40 17.14 -29.52 -28.57
N LYS A 41 17.59 -28.35 -28.10
CA LYS A 41 18.96 -28.17 -27.60
C LYS A 41 19.22 -28.96 -26.32
N LEU A 42 18.26 -29.05 -25.41
CA LEU A 42 18.37 -29.88 -24.20
C LEU A 42 18.46 -31.38 -24.50
N GLU A 43 17.86 -31.83 -25.60
CA GLU A 43 17.89 -33.23 -26.04
C GLU A 43 19.14 -33.54 -26.86
N THR A 44 19.60 -32.58 -27.67
CA THR A 44 20.70 -32.79 -28.63
C THR A 44 22.08 -32.50 -28.04
N ASP A 45 22.20 -31.52 -27.13
CA ASP A 45 23.47 -31.10 -26.53
C ASP A 45 23.58 -31.48 -25.04
N PRO A 46 24.45 -32.44 -24.68
CA PRO A 46 24.65 -32.87 -23.29
C PRO A 46 25.30 -31.79 -22.41
N MET A 47 26.13 -30.90 -22.96
CA MET A 47 26.78 -29.83 -22.21
C MET A 47 25.76 -28.75 -21.83
N PHE A 48 24.90 -28.36 -22.79
CA PHE A 48 23.82 -27.40 -22.56
C PHE A 48 22.85 -27.88 -21.48
N LYS A 49 22.49 -29.17 -21.51
CA LYS A 49 21.66 -29.81 -20.47
C LYS A 49 22.30 -29.77 -19.09
N LEU A 50 23.61 -30.02 -19.00
CA LEU A 50 24.34 -29.97 -17.73
C LEU A 50 24.36 -28.56 -17.15
N GLU A 51 24.61 -27.55 -17.99
CA GLU A 51 24.60 -26.15 -17.58
C GLU A 51 23.23 -25.72 -17.08
N HIS A 52 22.17 -26.01 -17.84
CA HIS A 52 20.78 -25.70 -17.43
C HIS A 52 20.43 -26.36 -16.10
N GLY A 53 20.77 -27.65 -15.92
CA GLY A 53 20.53 -28.35 -14.66
C GLY A 53 21.28 -27.75 -13.46
N SER A 54 22.49 -27.23 -13.68
CA SER A 54 23.26 -26.50 -12.66
C SER A 54 22.60 -25.17 -12.31
N GLN A 55 22.17 -24.41 -13.32
CA GLN A 55 21.48 -23.13 -13.13
C GLN A 55 20.18 -23.30 -12.36
N ASP A 56 19.39 -24.34 -12.66
CA ASP A 56 18.12 -24.62 -11.98
C ASP A 56 18.32 -25.05 -10.52
N ARG A 57 19.37 -25.84 -10.23
CA ARG A 57 19.78 -26.12 -8.84
C ARG A 57 20.20 -24.84 -8.11
N GLY A 58 20.90 -23.94 -8.78
CA GLY A 58 21.27 -22.64 -8.23
C GLY A 58 20.06 -21.77 -7.90
N LYS A 59 19.06 -21.73 -8.79
CA LYS A 59 17.78 -21.03 -8.55
C LYS A 59 17.04 -21.63 -7.35
N LEU A 60 16.95 -22.96 -7.28
CA LEU A 60 16.34 -23.66 -6.14
C LEU A 60 17.03 -23.28 -4.82
N GLN A 61 18.36 -23.35 -4.76
CA GLN A 61 19.11 -23.01 -3.55
C GLN A 61 18.90 -21.57 -3.09
N ARG A 62 18.76 -20.62 -4.03
CA ARG A 62 18.41 -19.22 -3.70
C ARG A 62 16.99 -19.06 -3.18
N ALA A 63 16.05 -19.87 -3.68
CA ALA A 63 14.65 -19.82 -3.28
C ALA A 63 14.38 -20.52 -1.94
N LEU A 64 15.17 -21.54 -1.57
CA LEU A 64 14.97 -22.33 -0.35
C LEU A 64 14.85 -21.49 0.94
N PRO A 65 15.74 -20.49 1.21
CA PRO A 65 15.60 -19.64 2.39
C PRO A 65 14.32 -18.80 2.41
N SER A 66 13.88 -18.35 1.23
CA SER A 66 12.61 -17.62 1.12
C SER A 66 11.43 -18.54 1.42
N LEU A 67 11.48 -19.79 0.94
CA LEU A 67 10.45 -20.79 1.18
C LEU A 67 10.37 -21.17 2.67
N SER A 68 11.52 -21.37 3.33
CA SER A 68 11.56 -21.70 4.76
C SER A 68 10.99 -20.56 5.61
N HIS A 69 11.32 -19.30 5.29
CA HIS A 69 10.75 -18.13 5.97
C HIS A 69 9.23 -18.05 5.83
N ILE A 70 8.70 -18.38 4.65
CA ILE A 70 7.24 -18.43 4.42
C ILE A 70 6.62 -19.56 5.25
N GLN A 71 7.26 -20.73 5.28
CA GLN A 71 6.78 -21.88 6.06
C GLN A 71 6.74 -21.58 7.57
N GLU A 72 7.78 -20.97 8.12
CA GLU A 72 7.85 -20.55 9.52
C GLU A 72 6.71 -19.56 9.87
N LYS A 73 6.43 -18.60 8.98
CA LYS A 73 5.30 -17.67 9.16
C LYS A 73 3.94 -18.37 9.09
N GLN A 74 3.81 -19.35 8.21
CA GLN A 74 2.57 -20.12 8.07
C GLN A 74 2.26 -20.91 9.36
N GLU A 75 3.27 -21.39 10.08
CA GLU A 75 3.08 -22.04 11.39
C GLU A 75 2.45 -21.11 12.42
N ALA A 76 2.85 -19.83 12.43
CA ALA A 76 2.24 -18.82 13.30
C ALA A 76 0.77 -18.50 12.93
N TRP A 77 0.36 -18.77 11.68
CA TRP A 77 -1.00 -18.55 11.19
C TRP A 77 -1.86 -19.81 11.19
N ARG A 78 -1.42 -20.90 11.84
CA ARG A 78 -2.22 -22.13 11.96
C ARG A 78 -3.53 -21.91 12.72
N ASP A 79 -3.58 -20.96 13.65
CA ASP A 79 -4.79 -20.59 14.39
C ASP A 79 -5.40 -19.30 13.83
N ASP A 80 -6.25 -19.48 12.81
CA ASP A 80 -6.99 -18.40 12.16
C ASP A 80 -7.88 -17.63 13.14
N PHE A 81 -8.45 -18.30 14.15
CA PHE A 81 -9.40 -17.67 15.07
C PHE A 81 -8.71 -16.68 15.99
N GLN A 82 -7.58 -17.08 16.59
CA GLN A 82 -6.80 -16.20 17.46
C GLN A 82 -6.29 -14.97 16.70
N LEU A 83 -5.77 -15.16 15.49
CA LEU A 83 -5.26 -14.08 14.65
C LEU A 83 -6.38 -13.09 14.27
N ASN A 84 -7.51 -13.60 13.81
CA ASN A 84 -8.67 -12.78 13.45
C ASN A 84 -9.26 -12.05 14.66
N SER A 85 -9.29 -12.70 15.82
CA SER A 85 -9.75 -12.09 17.08
C SER A 85 -8.85 -10.91 17.47
N ALA A 86 -7.53 -11.09 17.44
CA ALA A 86 -6.55 -10.04 17.74
C ALA A 86 -6.65 -8.87 16.74
N LEU A 87 -6.78 -9.17 15.45
CA LEU A 87 -6.95 -8.17 14.39
C LEU A 87 -8.24 -7.35 14.58
N ARG A 88 -9.37 -8.02 14.85
CA ARG A 88 -10.64 -7.33 15.14
C ARG A 88 -10.55 -6.46 16.39
N ARG A 89 -9.82 -6.90 17.41
CA ARG A 89 -9.58 -6.10 18.62
C ARG A 89 -8.81 -4.83 18.30
N LYS A 90 -7.69 -4.94 17.57
CA LYS A 90 -6.91 -3.78 17.12
C LYS A 90 -7.75 -2.77 16.34
N PHE A 91 -8.51 -3.24 15.36
CA PHE A 91 -9.39 -2.35 14.58
C PHE A 91 -10.49 -1.68 15.42
N ARG A 92 -11.03 -2.36 16.44
CA ARG A 92 -12.00 -1.75 17.36
C ARG A 92 -11.34 -0.66 18.20
N ASP A 93 -10.14 -0.90 18.69
CA ASP A 93 -9.42 0.07 19.51
C ASP A 93 -8.97 1.28 18.68
N GLU A 94 -8.42 1.07 17.48
CA GLU A 94 -8.11 2.14 16.52
C GLU A 94 -9.36 2.94 16.14
N LYS A 95 -10.49 2.28 15.88
CA LYS A 95 -11.75 2.95 15.57
C LYS A 95 -12.25 3.81 16.73
N LYS A 96 -12.07 3.37 17.98
CA LYS A 96 -12.41 4.18 19.16
C LYS A 96 -11.53 5.42 19.23
N VAL A 97 -10.21 5.26 19.08
CA VAL A 97 -9.26 6.39 19.09
C VAL A 97 -9.61 7.41 18.02
N ILE A 98 -9.85 6.97 16.77
CA ILE A 98 -10.25 7.85 15.67
C ILE A 98 -11.57 8.57 15.97
N LYS A 99 -12.54 7.88 16.57
CA LYS A 99 -13.83 8.49 16.95
C LYS A 99 -13.63 9.55 18.02
N GLU A 100 -12.87 9.26 19.07
CA GLU A 100 -12.56 10.21 20.14
C GLU A 100 -11.78 11.42 19.62
N GLU A 101 -10.82 11.22 18.71
CA GLU A 101 -10.13 12.30 17.99
C GLU A 101 -11.13 13.16 17.22
N SER A 102 -11.99 12.55 16.41
CA SER A 102 -12.99 13.29 15.62
C SER A 102 -14.01 14.06 16.48
N GLU A 103 -14.38 13.54 17.65
CA GLU A 103 -15.28 14.20 18.58
C GLU A 103 -14.59 15.40 19.27
N ARG A 104 -13.32 15.25 19.66
CA ARG A 104 -12.50 16.36 20.20
C ARG A 104 -12.33 17.46 19.15
N ASP A 105 -12.01 17.10 17.91
CA ASP A 105 -11.84 18.04 16.81
C ASP A 105 -13.15 18.76 16.47
N GLY A 106 -14.28 18.05 16.44
CA GLY A 106 -15.61 18.65 16.24
C GLY A 106 -15.99 19.62 17.37
N ALA A 107 -15.64 19.30 18.62
CA ALA A 107 -15.85 20.20 19.75
C ALA A 107 -14.96 21.46 19.66
N LEU A 108 -13.74 21.36 19.16
CA LEU A 108 -12.86 22.51 18.93
C LEU A 108 -13.37 23.39 17.78
N LEU A 109 -13.74 22.80 16.65
CA LEU A 109 -14.28 23.52 15.49
C LEU A 109 -15.57 24.26 15.82
N SER A 110 -16.48 23.64 16.59
CA SER A 110 -17.72 24.29 17.03
C SER A 110 -17.48 25.44 18.02
N LYS A 111 -16.51 25.31 18.93
CA LYS A 111 -16.10 26.40 19.84
C LYS A 111 -15.45 27.57 19.08
N ALA A 112 -14.65 27.27 18.06
CA ALA A 112 -13.94 28.27 17.27
C ALA A 112 -14.76 28.79 16.06
N CYS A 113 -15.94 28.22 15.80
CA CYS A 113 -16.77 28.49 14.61
C CYS A 113 -15.99 28.34 13.28
N LEU A 114 -15.13 27.32 13.18
CA LEU A 114 -14.28 27.05 12.00
C LEU A 114 -14.84 25.90 11.16
N SER A 115 -14.70 25.99 9.83
CA SER A 115 -15.16 24.97 8.87
C SER A 115 -14.00 24.36 8.06
N ILE A 116 -12.87 24.11 8.71
CA ILE A 116 -11.62 23.65 8.07
C ILE A 116 -11.26 22.28 8.66
N PRO A 117 -10.76 21.31 7.86
CA PRO A 117 -10.27 20.04 8.39
C PRO A 117 -9.06 20.26 9.31
N LEU A 118 -9.14 19.75 10.53
CA LEU A 118 -8.03 19.79 11.49
C LEU A 118 -7.02 18.68 11.20
N VAL A 119 -5.74 19.03 11.37
CA VAL A 119 -4.61 18.10 11.26
C VAL A 119 -4.17 17.68 12.66
N LYS A 120 -3.54 16.51 12.79
CA LYS A 120 -2.99 16.05 14.06
C LYS A 120 -1.93 17.01 14.59
N GLU A 121 -2.00 17.31 15.88
CA GLU A 121 -1.02 18.17 16.56
C GLU A 121 0.38 17.54 16.53
N THR A 122 1.39 18.33 16.16
CA THR A 122 2.80 17.92 16.27
C THR A 122 3.39 18.34 17.62
N GLU A 123 4.50 17.71 18.02
CA GLU A 123 5.16 18.06 19.30
C GLU A 123 5.69 19.49 19.32
N ASP A 124 6.15 19.98 18.17
CA ASP A 124 6.69 21.34 18.05
C ASP A 124 5.59 22.40 18.19
N ASP A 125 4.39 22.13 17.64
CA ASP A 125 3.22 22.99 17.83
C ASP A 125 2.85 23.13 19.31
N LYS A 126 2.92 22.03 20.07
CA LYS A 126 2.66 22.03 21.52
C LYS A 126 3.68 22.87 22.29
N ARG A 127 4.96 22.75 21.95
CA ARG A 127 6.03 23.55 22.57
C ARG A 127 5.82 25.03 22.28
N LEU A 128 5.58 25.39 21.02
CA LEU A 128 5.37 26.77 20.62
C LEU A 128 4.13 27.37 21.30
N ALA A 129 3.02 26.64 21.34
CA ALA A 129 1.80 27.06 22.04
C ALA A 129 2.07 27.30 23.54
N SER A 130 2.83 26.42 24.21
CA SER A 130 3.20 26.58 25.62
C SER A 130 4.06 27.82 25.90
N LEU A 131 4.87 28.25 24.92
CA LEU A 131 5.62 29.49 25.03
C LEU A 131 4.74 30.71 24.81
N LEU A 132 3.80 30.66 23.86
CA LEU A 132 2.90 31.78 23.56
C LEU A 132 1.92 32.09 24.71
N THR A 133 1.43 31.07 25.42
CA THR A 133 0.53 31.30 26.57
C THR A 133 1.21 32.15 27.65
N LEU A 134 2.51 31.96 27.89
CA LEU A 134 3.30 32.77 28.83
C LEU A 134 3.39 34.23 28.39
N HIS A 135 3.66 34.50 27.12
CA HIS A 135 3.76 35.88 26.59
C HIS A 135 2.41 36.62 26.62
N SER A 136 1.30 35.91 26.51
CA SER A 136 -0.04 36.52 26.59
C SER A 136 -0.35 37.04 28.00
N ALA A 137 0.11 36.35 29.05
CA ALA A 137 -0.09 36.76 30.44
C ALA A 137 0.71 38.03 30.79
N ASP A 138 1.92 38.16 30.24
CA ASP A 138 2.78 39.33 30.47
C ASP A 138 2.20 40.60 29.82
N CYS A 139 1.53 40.48 28.66
CA CYS A 139 0.91 41.60 27.97
C CYS A 139 -0.38 42.11 28.64
N GLU A 140 -1.16 41.24 29.31
CA GLU A 140 -2.35 41.65 30.07
C GLU A 140 -1.99 42.47 31.32
N SER A 141 -0.84 42.21 31.93
CA SER A 141 -0.37 42.96 33.11
C SER A 141 -0.04 44.44 32.82
N LEU A 142 0.37 44.76 31.58
CA LEU A 142 0.77 46.11 31.16
C LEU A 142 -0.40 47.01 30.73
N LYS A 143 -1.63 46.49 30.62
CA LYS A 143 -2.82 47.29 30.25
C LYS A 143 -3.52 47.95 31.46
N SER A 144 -3.03 47.75 32.69
CA SER A 144 -3.66 48.28 33.91
C SER A 144 -3.09 49.63 34.40
N VAL A 145 -2.06 50.19 33.77
CA VAL A 145 -1.53 51.51 34.13
C VAL A 145 -2.19 52.59 33.26
N SER A 146 -3.29 53.15 33.75
CA SER A 146 -3.94 54.34 33.16
C SER A 146 -3.17 55.61 33.53
N PRO A 147 -3.03 56.62 32.64
CA PRO A 147 -2.44 57.90 32.99
C PRO A 147 -3.46 58.79 33.71
N GLU A 148 -3.12 59.28 34.92
CA GLU A 148 -3.88 60.31 35.64
C GLU A 148 -3.82 61.65 34.87
N PRO A 149 -4.97 62.28 34.56
CA PRO A 149 -5.01 63.68 34.12
C PRO A 149 -5.22 64.64 35.32
N PRO A 150 -4.84 65.93 35.16
CA PRO A 150 -4.72 66.91 36.25
C PRO A 150 -6.05 67.38 36.88
#